data_AF-A0A2R4MBR5-F1
#
_entry.id   AF-A0A2R4MBR5-F1
#
_cell.length_a   1.000
_cell.length_b   1.000
_cell.length_c   1.000
_cell.angle_alpha   90.00
_cell.angle_beta   90.00
_cell.angle_gamma   90.00
#
_symmetry.space_group_name_H-M   'P 1'
#
loop_
_entity.id
_entity.type
_entity.pdbx_description
1 polymer ?
#
loop_
_entity_poly.entity_id
_entity_poly.type
_entity_poly.pdbx_seq_one_letter_code
_entity_poly.pdbx_strand_id
1 'polypeptide(L)' 'MDEDVSPSFKKGVVHELGVPLDDISIDELELRIEALKAEIKRLEASIEDKKSSKSAAESVFKF' A
#
# COMPACT_ATOMS: atom_id res chain seq x y z
N MET A 1 -31.74 -5.44 19.60
CA MET A 1 -30.30 -5.40 19.90
C MET A 1 -29.67 -4.83 18.65
N ASP A 2 -29.73 -3.52 18.54
CA ASP A 2 -29.13 -2.76 17.45
C ASP A 2 -27.62 -2.92 17.59
N GLU A 3 -27.04 -3.82 16.79
CA GLU A 3 -25.58 -3.98 16.76
C GLU A 3 -24.97 -2.72 16.18
N ASP A 4 -24.30 -2.00 17.07
CA ASP A 4 -23.38 -0.90 16.86
C ASP A 4 -22.58 -1.10 15.56
N VAL A 5 -22.98 -0.42 14.49
CA VAL A 5 -22.17 -0.23 13.29
C VAL A 5 -21.03 0.69 13.70
N SER A 6 -19.99 0.08 14.26
CA SER A 6 -18.71 0.74 14.51
C SER A 6 -18.25 1.34 13.20
N PRO A 7 -18.02 2.67 13.09
CA PRO A 7 -17.43 3.22 11.89
C PRO A 7 -16.04 2.61 11.83
N SER A 8 -15.82 1.71 10.88
CA SER A 8 -14.48 1.23 10.54
C SER A 8 -13.72 2.41 9.92
N PHE A 9 -13.25 3.31 10.78
CA PHE A 9 -12.29 4.33 10.41
C PHE A 9 -11.08 3.59 9.84
N LYS A 10 -10.97 3.59 8.50
CA LYS A 10 -9.79 3.12 7.78
C LYS A 10 -8.63 4.05 8.17
N LYS A 11 -8.03 3.73 9.32
CA LYS A 11 -6.98 4.51 9.96
C LYS A 11 -5.78 4.52 9.01
N GLY A 12 -5.53 5.67 8.37
CA GLY A 12 -4.30 5.91 7.62
C GLY A 12 -4.42 5.96 6.09
N VAL A 13 -5.59 6.16 5.50
CA VAL A 13 -5.67 6.48 4.06
C VAL A 13 -5.32 7.96 3.88
N VAL A 14 -4.02 8.25 3.70
CA VAL A 14 -3.51 9.60 3.37
C VAL A 14 -4.00 10.06 1.99
N HIS A 15 -4.36 9.12 1.12
CA HIS A 15 -4.87 9.38 -0.23
C HIS A 15 -5.76 8.21 -0.69
N GLU A 16 -6.86 8.52 -1.38
CA GLU A 16 -7.67 7.53 -2.10
C GLU A 16 -7.39 7.64 -3.61
N LEU A 17 -7.34 6.50 -4.31
CA LEU A 17 -7.02 6.45 -5.73
C LEU A 17 -8.22 6.91 -6.57
N GLY A 18 -7.96 7.76 -7.56
CA GLY A 18 -8.98 8.21 -8.51
C GLY A 18 -9.88 9.34 -7.99
N VAL A 19 -9.52 10.00 -6.88
CA VAL A 19 -10.22 11.18 -6.38
C VAL A 19 -9.95 12.38 -7.31
N PRO A 20 -10.96 13.23 -7.59
CA PRO A 20 -10.78 14.50 -8.31
C PRO A 20 -9.71 15.38 -7.65
N LEU A 21 -8.89 16.04 -8.47
CA LEU A 21 -7.77 16.87 -7.99
C LEU A 21 -8.09 18.37 -7.96
N ASP A 22 -9.28 18.76 -8.44
CA ASP A 22 -9.62 20.16 -8.73
C ASP A 22 -9.53 21.07 -7.49
N ASP A 23 -9.84 20.54 -6.31
CA ASP A 23 -9.84 21.28 -5.03
C ASP A 23 -8.62 20.96 -4.14
N ILE A 24 -7.60 20.29 -4.67
CA ILE A 24 -6.41 19.86 -3.90
C ILE A 24 -5.26 20.85 -4.12
N SER A 25 -4.66 21.33 -3.01
CA SER A 25 -3.50 22.21 -3.09
C SER A 25 -2.25 21.48 -3.57
N ILE A 26 -1.27 22.22 -4.08
CA ILE A 26 0.02 21.68 -4.53
C ILE A 26 0.73 20.94 -3.38
N ASP A 27 0.81 21.56 -2.20
CA ASP A 27 1.46 20.96 -1.03
C ASP A 27 0.82 19.61 -0.64
N GLU A 28 -0.51 19.52 -0.71
CA GLU A 28 -1.23 18.28 -0.45
C GLU A 28 -0.96 17.23 -1.55
N LEU A 29 -0.88 17.63 -2.82
CA LEU A 29 -0.47 16.72 -3.90
C LEU A 29 0.94 16.17 -3.67
N GLU A 30 1.88 17.00 -3.22
CA GLU A 30 3.25 16.58 -2.89
C GLU A 30 3.28 15.56 -1.75
N LEU A 31 2.55 15.82 -0.65
CA LEU A 31 2.42 14.89 0.48
C LEU A 31 1.83 13.54 0.04
N ARG A 32 0.80 13.56 -0.81
CA ARG A 32 0.19 12.34 -1.35
C ARG A 32 1.15 11.56 -2.24
N ILE A 33 1.92 12.25 -3.09
CA ILE A 33 2.94 11.63 -3.94
C ILE A 33 4.02 10.96 -3.09
N GLU A 34 4.47 11.63 -2.03
CA GLU A 34 5.47 11.07 -1.12
C GLU A 34 4.96 9.80 -0.43
N ALA A 35 3.72 9.82 0.09
CA ALA A 35 3.08 8.67 0.70
C ALA A 35 2.95 7.49 -0.29
N LEU A 36 2.54 7.75 -1.53
CA LEU A 36 2.44 6.75 -2.59
C LEU A 36 3.80 6.14 -2.95
N LYS A 37 4.86 6.95 -3.05
CA LYS A 37 6.21 6.45 -3.31
C LYS A 37 6.74 5.56 -2.19
N ALA A 38 6.49 5.95 -0.94
CA ALA A 38 6.85 5.13 0.21
C ALA A 38 6.11 3.78 0.18
N GLU A 39 4.83 3.80 -0.19
CA GLU A 39 4.02 2.60 -0.36
C GLU A 39 4.56 1.69 -1.47
N ILE A 40 4.88 2.24 -2.64
CA ILE A 40 5.49 1.49 -3.76
C ILE A 40 6.76 0.78 -3.28
N LYS A 41 7.66 1.50 -2.60
CA LYS A 41 8.92 0.94 -2.09
C LYS A 41 8.68 -0.24 -1.14
N ARG A 42 7.66 -0.14 -0.27
CA ARG A 42 7.28 -1.23 0.64
C ARG A 42 6.82 -2.47 -0.14
N LEU A 43 5.99 -2.27 -1.17
CA LEU A 43 5.49 -3.36 -2.01
C LEU A 43 6.62 -4.02 -2.80
N GLU A 44 7.52 -3.24 -3.38
CA GLU A 44 8.71 -3.74 -4.10
C GLU A 44 9.60 -4.58 -3.18
N ALA A 45 9.87 -4.12 -1.96
CA ALA A 45 10.63 -4.90 -0.98
C ALA A 45 9.94 -6.24 -0.65
N SER A 46 8.63 -6.23 -0.43
CA SER A 46 7.88 -7.47 -0.16
C SER A 46 7.88 -8.43 -1.36
N ILE A 47 7.85 -7.91 -2.59
CA ILE A 47 7.98 -8.73 -3.80
C ILE A 47 9.35 -9.41 -3.83
N GLU A 48 10.42 -8.66 -3.54
CA GLU A 48 11.78 -9.21 -3.55
C GLU A 48 11.95 -10.30 -2.49
N ASP A 49 11.48 -10.07 -1.27
CA ASP A 49 11.50 -11.06 -0.19
C ASP A 49 10.77 -12.36 -0.61
N LYS A 50 9.60 -12.22 -1.24
CA LYS A 50 8.80 -13.35 -1.72
C LYS A 50 9.47 -14.08 -2.89
N LYS A 51 10.10 -13.35 -3.81
CA LYS A 51 10.86 -13.95 -4.93
C LYS A 51 12.06 -14.72 -4.43
N SER A 52 12.83 -14.16 -3.49
CA SER A 52 13.96 -14.82 -2.85
C SER A 52 13.52 -16.11 -2.15
N SER A 53 12.42 -16.05 -1.39
CA SER A 53 11.83 -17.24 -0.76
C SER A 53 11.39 -18.31 -1.78
N LYS A 54 10.74 -17.90 -2.88
CA LYS A 54 10.32 -18.82 -3.95
C LYS A 54 11.51 -19.46 -4.67
N SER A 55 12.53 -18.68 -5.01
CA SER A 55 13.74 -19.17 -5.68
C SER A 55 14.51 -20.14 -4.79
N ALA A 56 14.61 -19.89 -3.48
CA ALA A 56 15.26 -20.79 -2.53
C ALA A 56 14.51 -22.13 -2.44
N ALA A 57 13.17 -22.11 -2.46
CA ALA A 57 12.37 -23.33 -2.48
C ALA A 57 12.55 -24.11 -3.79
N GLU A 58 12.53 -23.45 -4.95
CA GLU A 58 12.71 -24.13 -6.25
C GLU A 58 14.09 -24.80 -6.39
N SER A 59 15.13 -24.25 -5.77
CA SER A 59 16.46 -24.89 -5.71
C SER A 59 16.52 -26.14 -4.84
N VAL A 60 15.65 -26.27 -3.83
CA VAL A 60 15.58 -27.46 -2.97
C VAL A 60 14.83 -28.62 -3.63
N PHE A 61 13.90 -28.33 -4.55
CA PHE A 61 13.11 -29.35 -5.25
C PHE A 61 13.73 -29.82 -6.58
N LYS A 62 14.84 -29.21 -7.03
CA LYS A 62 15.65 -29.72 -8.15
C LYS A 62 16.81 -30.59 -7.61
N PHE A 63 16.47 -31.82 -7.21
CA PHE A 63 17.42 -32.94 -7.08
C PHE A 63 16.92 -34.10 -7.94
#